data_AF-A0A6C0HY96-F1
#
_entry.id   AF-A0A6C0HY96-F1
#
_cell.length_a   1.000
_cell.length_b   1.000
_cell.length_c   1.000
_cell.angle_alpha   90.00
_cell.angle_beta   90.00
_cell.angle_gamma   90.00
#
_symmetry.space_group_name_H-M   'P 1'
#
loop_
_entity.id
_entity.type
_entity.pdbx_description
1 polymer ?
#
loop_
_entity_poly.entity_id
_entity_poly.type
_entity_poly.pdbx_seq_one_letter_code
_entity_poly.pdbx_strand_id
1 'polypeptide(L)'
;MILTRYLYSKSAVIASLKTAIQEGDKNKALFWAYELYRSGFQTEVIQLLFSIFDESYYKFKNLRKCIQKKYEKWKEDYKEYPTFVGTFVINMIARNHMLQDLKPESNNVISIVCANVDEFDTKPIEKPSKYLQLCCKYPTVGGDSDNIFCHTRSQTQWIYYASFSPIWNMRLQKYGAKVDHLLKDVVFDDDDQFEVFMEKFGFEPDEQPLSIQKYCLGIL
;
A
#
# COMPACT_ATOMS: atom_id res chain seq x y z
N MET A 1 14.60 -0.12 -5.07
CA MET A 1 13.33 -0.71 -4.60
C MET A 1 12.82 0.06 -3.39
N ILE A 2 11.50 0.20 -3.23
CA ILE A 2 10.84 0.76 -2.05
C ILE A 2 9.85 -0.29 -1.54
N LEU A 3 9.91 -0.64 -0.25
CA LEU A 3 9.01 -1.61 0.36
C LEU A 3 7.88 -0.92 1.15
N THR A 4 6.71 -1.53 1.14
CA THR A 4 5.51 -1.11 1.89
C THR A 4 5.51 -1.63 3.34
N ARG A 5 4.47 -1.33 4.12
CA ARG A 5 4.35 -1.77 5.52
C ARG A 5 4.37 -3.28 5.68
N TYR A 6 3.89 -4.04 4.69
CA TYR A 6 3.93 -5.51 4.66
C TYR A 6 5.04 -6.04 3.75
N LEU A 7 6.05 -5.21 3.48
CA LEU A 7 7.22 -5.54 2.67
C LEU A 7 6.93 -5.91 1.21
N TYR A 8 5.75 -5.59 0.68
CA TYR A 8 5.53 -5.65 -0.76
C TYR A 8 6.37 -4.59 -1.49
N SER A 9 6.91 -4.94 -2.67
CA SER A 9 7.44 -3.94 -3.60
C SER A 9 6.37 -2.91 -3.98
N LYS A 10 6.64 -1.62 -3.77
CA LYS A 10 5.69 -0.53 -4.02
C LYS A 10 5.24 -0.48 -5.50
N SER A 11 6.16 -0.69 -6.44
CA SER A 11 5.84 -0.75 -7.88
C SER A 11 4.84 -1.86 -8.18
N ALA A 12 5.06 -3.04 -7.61
CA ALA A 12 4.19 -4.21 -7.77
C ALA A 12 2.81 -3.97 -7.13
N VAL A 13 2.74 -3.31 -5.97
CA VAL A 13 1.45 -2.89 -5.36
C VAL A 13 0.69 -1.90 -6.25
N ILE A 14 1.38 -0.93 -6.85
CA ILE A 14 0.76 0.02 -7.78
C ILE A 14 0.20 -0.71 -9.01
N ALA A 15 0.96 -1.63 -9.59
CA ALA A 15 0.50 -2.46 -10.71
C ALA A 15 -0.73 -3.28 -10.32
N SER A 16 -0.67 -3.99 -9.18
CA SER A 16 -1.78 -4.76 -8.64
C SER A 16 -3.04 -3.94 -8.36
N LEU A 17 -2.89 -2.71 -7.85
CA LEU A 17 -4.03 -1.82 -7.65
C LEU A 17 -4.71 -1.46 -8.97
N LYS A 18 -3.92 -1.09 -10.00
CA LYS A 18 -4.44 -0.78 -11.33
C LYS A 18 -5.21 -1.97 -11.92
N THR A 19 -4.59 -3.15 -11.88
CA THR A 19 -5.21 -4.39 -12.37
C THR A 19 -6.50 -4.70 -11.63
N ALA A 20 -6.50 -4.66 -10.30
CA ALA A 20 -7.69 -4.96 -9.51
C ALA A 20 -8.85 -3.98 -9.77
N ILE A 21 -8.55 -2.69 -9.98
CA ILE A 21 -9.57 -1.70 -10.37
C ILE A 21 -10.13 -2.04 -11.76
N GLN A 22 -9.29 -2.36 -12.74
CA GLN A 22 -9.72 -2.70 -14.10
C GLN A 22 -10.59 -3.96 -14.14
N GLU A 23 -10.20 -4.99 -13.38
CA GLU A 23 -10.94 -6.24 -13.23
C GLU A 23 -12.24 -6.07 -12.43
N GLY A 24 -12.39 -4.97 -11.68
CA GLY A 24 -13.53 -4.74 -10.79
C GLY A 24 -13.49 -5.59 -9.52
N ASP A 25 -12.31 -6.13 -9.15
CA ASP A 25 -12.12 -6.89 -7.91
C ASP A 25 -12.05 -5.92 -6.72
N LYS A 26 -13.23 -5.67 -6.12
CA LYS A 26 -13.39 -4.78 -4.96
C LYS A 26 -12.44 -5.10 -3.82
N ASN A 27 -12.26 -6.38 -3.50
CA ASN A 27 -11.52 -6.78 -2.30
C ASN A 27 -10.02 -6.56 -2.50
N LYS A 28 -9.47 -6.96 -3.66
CA LYS A 28 -8.06 -6.69 -4.00
C LYS A 28 -7.79 -5.21 -4.13
N ALA A 29 -8.67 -4.46 -4.81
CA ALA A 29 -8.46 -3.03 -5.02
C ALA A 29 -8.45 -2.25 -3.70
N LEU A 30 -9.37 -2.54 -2.78
CA LEU A 30 -9.36 -1.93 -1.45
C LEU A 30 -8.10 -2.31 -0.66
N PHE A 31 -7.70 -3.59 -0.69
CA PHE A 31 -6.49 -4.05 -0.03
C PHE A 31 -5.25 -3.28 -0.52
N TRP A 32 -5.02 -3.22 -1.83
CA TRP A 32 -3.83 -2.56 -2.39
C TRP A 32 -3.83 -1.04 -2.18
N ALA A 33 -5.00 -0.41 -2.28
CA ALA A 33 -5.11 1.03 -2.03
C ALA A 33 -4.79 1.37 -0.57
N TYR A 34 -5.30 0.58 0.38
CA TYR A 34 -4.98 0.77 1.79
C TYR A 34 -3.57 0.33 2.15
N GLU A 35 -2.98 -0.62 1.43
CA GLU A 35 -1.57 -0.95 1.62
C GLU A 35 -0.67 0.25 1.32
N LEU A 36 -0.89 0.96 0.21
CA LEU A 36 -0.18 2.20 -0.08
C LEU A 36 -0.50 3.30 0.95
N TYR A 37 -1.80 3.52 1.22
CA TYR A 37 -2.25 4.58 2.11
C TYR A 37 -1.65 4.43 3.51
N ARG A 38 -1.71 3.23 4.09
CA ARG A 38 -1.22 2.93 5.44
C ARG A 38 0.29 2.73 5.49
N SER A 39 0.96 2.56 4.34
CA SER A 39 2.43 2.63 4.25
C SER A 39 2.97 4.06 4.31
N GLY A 40 2.08 5.06 4.36
CA GLY A 40 2.44 6.47 4.38
C GLY A 40 2.54 7.11 2.99
N PHE A 41 2.04 6.44 1.95
CA PHE A 41 1.99 6.99 0.59
C PHE A 41 0.62 7.61 0.28
N GLN A 42 0.02 8.34 1.24
CA GLN A 42 -1.37 8.79 1.13
C GLN A 42 -1.60 9.72 -0.08
N THR A 43 -0.75 10.75 -0.24
CA THR A 43 -0.84 11.67 -1.38
C THR A 43 -0.61 10.95 -2.70
N GLU A 44 0.36 10.04 -2.75
CA GLU A 44 0.70 9.32 -3.97
C GLU A 44 -0.42 8.37 -4.42
N VAL A 45 -1.04 7.62 -3.50
CA VAL A 45 -2.16 6.74 -3.86
C VAL A 45 -3.36 7.57 -4.33
N ILE A 46 -3.62 8.73 -3.73
CA ILE A 46 -4.70 9.61 -4.18
C ILE A 46 -4.43 10.16 -5.58
N GLN A 47 -3.20 10.62 -5.85
CA GLN A 47 -2.80 11.08 -7.18
C GLN A 47 -2.91 9.96 -8.23
N LEU A 48 -2.49 8.75 -7.88
CA LEU A 48 -2.64 7.57 -8.72
C LEU A 48 -4.12 7.29 -9.04
N LEU A 49 -5.01 7.35 -8.04
CA LEU A 49 -6.45 7.15 -8.24
C LEU A 49 -7.06 8.24 -9.12
N PHE A 50 -6.62 9.50 -8.98
CA PHE A 50 -7.02 10.57 -9.90
C PHE A 50 -6.54 10.32 -11.32
N SER A 51 -5.31 9.85 -11.53
CA SER A 51 -4.78 9.49 -12.86
C SER A 51 -5.64 8.40 -13.50
N ILE A 52 -5.88 7.30 -12.78
CA ILE A 52 -6.73 6.19 -13.25
C ILE A 52 -8.14 6.70 -13.57
N PHE A 53 -8.70 7.56 -12.72
CA PHE A 53 -10.02 8.15 -12.93
C PHE A 53 -10.06 9.01 -14.19
N ASP A 54 -9.12 9.92 -14.36
CA ASP A 54 -9.09 10.85 -15.48
C ASP A 54 -8.79 10.13 -16.80
N GLU A 55 -8.07 9.01 -16.77
CA GLU A 55 -7.81 8.16 -17.95
C GLU A 55 -9.02 7.29 -18.32
N SER A 56 -9.62 6.59 -17.35
CA SER A 56 -10.61 5.53 -17.63
C SER A 56 -12.06 5.93 -17.36
N TYR A 57 -12.28 6.96 -16.53
CA TYR A 57 -13.59 7.37 -15.99
C TYR A 57 -13.92 8.84 -16.29
N TYR A 58 -13.21 9.48 -17.24
CA TYR A 58 -13.38 10.91 -17.62
C TYR A 58 -14.83 11.31 -17.95
N LYS A 59 -15.66 10.34 -18.37
CA LYS A 59 -17.08 10.52 -18.69
C LYS A 59 -17.90 10.97 -17.48
N PHE A 60 -17.50 10.58 -16.27
CA PHE A 60 -18.26 10.78 -15.03
C PHE A 60 -17.94 12.13 -14.36
N LYS A 61 -18.24 13.23 -15.04
CA LYS A 61 -17.84 14.59 -14.63
C LYS A 61 -18.42 15.01 -13.27
N ASN A 62 -19.64 14.58 -12.97
CA ASN A 62 -20.29 14.90 -11.70
C ASN A 62 -19.64 14.16 -10.53
N LEU A 63 -19.27 12.89 -10.72
CA LEU A 63 -18.52 12.13 -9.72
C LEU A 63 -17.15 12.79 -9.48
N ARG A 64 -16.45 13.17 -10.54
CA ARG A 64 -15.15 13.87 -10.45
C ARG A 64 -15.23 15.13 -9.58
N LYS A 65 -16.28 15.96 -9.77
CA LYS A 65 -16.53 17.16 -8.94
C LYS A 65 -16.79 16.78 -7.48
N CYS A 66 -17.56 15.73 -7.21
CA CYS A 66 -17.83 15.26 -5.85
C CYS A 66 -16.57 14.73 -5.16
N ILE A 67 -15.76 13.94 -5.87
CA ILE A 67 -14.48 13.41 -5.37
C ILE A 67 -13.53 14.57 -5.08
N GLN A 68 -13.44 15.57 -5.96
CA GLN A 68 -12.62 16.76 -5.74
C GLN A 68 -13.00 17.46 -4.42
N LYS A 69 -14.29 17.70 -4.18
CA LYS A 69 -14.75 18.32 -2.93
C LYS A 69 -14.36 17.49 -1.69
N LYS A 70 -14.42 16.16 -1.77
CA LYS A 70 -13.96 15.28 -0.69
C LYS A 70 -12.44 15.33 -0.51
N TYR A 71 -11.68 15.43 -1.59
CA TYR A 71 -10.23 15.60 -1.53
C TYR A 71 -9.82 16.91 -0.85
N GLU A 72 -10.52 18.01 -1.11
CA GLU A 72 -10.28 19.27 -0.40
C GLU A 72 -10.43 19.11 1.12
N LYS A 73 -11.48 18.42 1.58
CA LYS A 73 -11.66 18.09 3.00
C LYS A 73 -10.58 17.17 3.55
N TRP A 74 -10.18 16.16 2.76
CA TRP A 74 -9.09 15.25 3.13
C TRP A 74 -7.76 16.00 3.32
N LYS A 75 -7.47 17.03 2.52
CA LYS A 75 -6.25 17.85 2.69
C LYS A 75 -6.24 18.65 3.98
N GLU A 76 -7.42 19.08 4.45
CA GLU A 76 -7.56 19.83 5.70
C GLU A 76 -7.35 18.92 6.92
N ASP A 77 -7.83 17.67 6.89
CA ASP A 77 -7.72 16.73 8.02
C ASP A 77 -7.59 15.25 7.61
N TYR A 78 -6.44 14.86 7.05
CA TYR A 78 -6.27 13.52 6.49
C TYR A 78 -6.42 12.36 7.51
N LYS A 79 -6.28 12.63 8.81
CA LYS A 79 -6.39 11.62 9.88
C LYS A 79 -7.84 11.25 10.15
N GLU A 80 -8.76 12.21 10.07
CA GLU A 80 -10.21 12.01 10.23
C GLU A 80 -10.91 11.50 8.97
N TYR A 81 -10.22 11.46 7.83
CA TYR A 81 -10.78 10.99 6.55
C TYR A 81 -10.11 9.73 5.97
N PRO A 82 -9.90 8.63 6.73
CA PRO A 82 -9.28 7.41 6.21
C PRO A 82 -10.15 6.73 5.15
N THR A 83 -11.47 6.98 5.15
CA THR A 83 -12.43 6.40 4.20
C THR A 83 -12.31 6.93 2.78
N PHE A 84 -11.60 8.06 2.57
CA PHE A 84 -11.57 8.74 1.27
C PHE A 84 -11.07 7.84 0.14
N VAL A 85 -9.92 7.19 0.34
CA VAL A 85 -9.31 6.30 -0.66
C VAL A 85 -10.24 5.13 -0.99
N GLY A 86 -10.82 4.48 0.02
CA GLY A 86 -11.77 3.38 -0.21
C GLY A 86 -13.05 3.84 -0.91
N THR A 87 -13.59 5.00 -0.54
CA THR A 87 -14.73 5.62 -1.23
C THR A 87 -14.42 5.86 -2.71
N PHE A 88 -13.22 6.36 -3.02
CA PHE A 88 -12.79 6.60 -4.40
C PHE A 88 -12.74 5.28 -5.18
N VAL A 89 -12.04 4.27 -4.64
CA VAL A 89 -11.92 2.94 -5.26
C VAL A 89 -13.29 2.29 -5.52
N ILE A 90 -14.18 2.25 -4.52
CA ILE A 90 -15.51 1.63 -4.66
C ILE A 90 -16.33 2.34 -5.74
N ASN A 91 -16.21 3.67 -5.87
CA ASN A 91 -16.94 4.42 -6.89
C ASN A 91 -16.44 4.14 -8.31
N MET A 92 -15.15 3.91 -8.49
CA MET A 92 -14.60 3.47 -9.79
C MET A 92 -15.11 2.08 -10.14
N ILE A 93 -14.98 1.12 -9.22
CA ILE A 93 -15.40 -0.27 -9.45
C ILE A 93 -16.89 -0.38 -9.74
N ALA A 94 -17.72 0.35 -9.00
CA ALA A 94 -19.16 0.41 -9.23
C ALA A 94 -19.52 0.90 -10.65
N ARG A 95 -18.61 1.55 -11.37
CA ARG A 95 -18.82 2.09 -12.73
C ARG A 95 -18.15 1.28 -13.82
N ASN A 96 -17.41 0.22 -13.49
CA ASN A 96 -16.79 -0.65 -14.48
C ASN A 96 -17.80 -1.22 -15.47
N HIS A 97 -18.93 -1.71 -14.97
CA HIS A 97 -20.01 -2.24 -15.82
C HIS A 97 -20.62 -1.14 -16.72
N MET A 98 -20.72 0.10 -16.23
CA MET A 98 -21.25 1.24 -17.00
C MET A 98 -20.29 1.67 -18.12
N LEU A 99 -18.99 1.42 -17.97
CA LEU A 99 -18.01 1.66 -19.03
C LEU A 99 -18.18 0.69 -20.20
N GLN A 100 -18.58 -0.55 -19.92
CA GLN A 100 -18.80 -1.60 -20.91
C GLN A 100 -20.09 -1.38 -21.71
N ASP A 101 -21.14 -0.86 -21.06
CA ASP A 101 -22.47 -0.71 -21.66
C ASP A 101 -22.66 0.52 -22.56
N LEU A 102 -21.68 1.44 -22.66
CA LEU A 102 -21.78 2.73 -23.39
C LEU A 102 -23.04 3.57 -23.09
N LYS A 103 -23.72 3.30 -21.97
CA LYS A 103 -24.95 4.01 -21.61
C LYS A 103 -24.63 5.48 -21.28
N PRO A 104 -25.41 6.46 -21.79
CA PRO A 104 -25.22 7.86 -21.46
C PRO A 104 -25.37 8.08 -19.95
N GLU A 105 -24.64 9.07 -19.42
CA GLU A 105 -24.73 9.50 -18.02
C GLU A 105 -26.21 9.72 -17.68
N SER A 106 -26.80 8.83 -16.86
CA SER A 106 -28.10 9.12 -16.29
C SER A 106 -27.91 10.24 -15.28
N ASN A 107 -28.78 11.26 -15.30
CA ASN A 107 -28.82 12.34 -14.30
C ASN A 107 -29.14 11.84 -12.87
N ASN A 108 -29.28 10.54 -12.65
CA ASN A 108 -29.64 9.98 -11.36
C ASN A 108 -28.46 9.92 -10.39
N VAL A 109 -28.82 10.19 -9.14
CA VAL A 109 -27.99 10.43 -7.96
C VAL A 109 -26.82 9.46 -7.86
N ILE A 110 -25.61 10.03 -7.94
CA ILE A 110 -24.36 9.36 -7.58
C ILE A 110 -24.36 9.21 -6.06
N SER A 111 -24.77 8.04 -5.58
CA SER A 111 -24.61 7.68 -4.18
C SER A 111 -23.12 7.48 -3.88
N ILE A 112 -22.56 8.35 -3.05
CA ILE A 112 -21.19 8.17 -2.58
C ILE A 112 -21.20 7.04 -1.54
N VAL A 113 -20.60 5.91 -1.88
CA VAL A 113 -20.44 4.78 -0.95
C VAL A 113 -19.23 5.03 -0.03
N CYS A 114 -19.43 4.85 1.28
CA CYS A 114 -18.36 4.85 2.27
C CYS A 114 -17.76 3.45 2.41
N ALA A 115 -16.43 3.36 2.47
CA ALA A 115 -15.76 2.11 2.81
C ALA A 115 -15.75 1.90 4.33
N ASN A 116 -15.87 0.65 4.78
CA ASN A 116 -15.39 0.26 6.10
C ASN A 116 -13.86 0.12 6.02
N VAL A 117 -13.12 0.76 6.92
CA VAL A 117 -11.66 0.87 6.83
C VAL A 117 -10.90 0.17 7.96
N ASP A 118 -11.61 -0.20 9.03
CA ASP A 118 -11.01 -0.74 10.25
C ASP A 118 -10.30 -2.07 9.96
N GLU A 119 -10.80 -2.83 8.98
CA GLU A 119 -10.18 -4.09 8.56
C GLU A 119 -8.79 -3.93 7.93
N PHE A 120 -8.45 -2.71 7.47
CA PHE A 120 -7.19 -2.40 6.79
C PHE A 120 -6.18 -1.69 7.71
N ASP A 121 -6.53 -1.46 8.97
CA ASP A 121 -5.62 -0.91 9.96
C ASP A 121 -4.51 -1.88 10.33
N THR A 122 -3.38 -1.31 10.74
CA THR A 122 -2.23 -2.06 11.25
C THR A 122 -2.64 -2.72 12.56
N LYS A 123 -2.73 -4.05 12.55
CA LYS A 123 -3.09 -4.83 13.73
C LYS A 123 -1.87 -5.06 14.62
N PRO A 124 -2.01 -5.06 15.95
CA PRO A 124 -0.96 -5.52 16.85
C PRO A 124 -0.79 -7.04 16.70
N ILE A 125 0.44 -7.52 16.79
CA ILE A 125 0.76 -8.96 16.73
C ILE A 125 1.82 -9.25 17.78
N GLU A 126 1.70 -10.39 18.46
CA GLU A 126 2.61 -10.82 19.52
C GLU A 126 3.99 -11.22 19.00
N LYS A 127 4.06 -11.88 17.83
CA LYS A 127 5.31 -12.31 17.20
C LYS A 127 5.51 -11.62 15.84
N PRO A 128 6.53 -10.75 15.67
CA PRO A 128 6.74 -9.99 14.44
C PRO A 128 7.03 -10.88 13.23
N SER A 129 7.68 -12.04 13.40
CA SER A 129 7.94 -12.95 12.29
C SER A 129 6.72 -13.71 11.79
N LYS A 130 5.56 -13.60 12.47
CA LYS A 130 4.26 -14.06 11.97
C LYS A 130 3.47 -12.96 11.25
N TYR A 131 3.99 -11.73 11.24
CA TYR A 131 3.26 -10.58 10.74
C TYR A 131 2.91 -10.70 9.26
N LEU A 132 3.89 -11.07 8.43
CA LEU A 132 3.71 -11.21 6.99
C LEU A 132 2.75 -12.34 6.65
N GLN A 133 2.83 -13.48 7.34
CA GLN A 133 1.88 -14.60 7.18
C GLN A 133 0.42 -14.19 7.42
N LEU A 134 0.17 -13.26 8.35
CA LEU A 134 -1.17 -12.81 8.70
C LEU A 134 -1.69 -11.69 7.81
N CYS A 135 -0.80 -10.84 7.29
CA CYS A 135 -1.15 -9.59 6.63
C CYS A 135 -1.01 -9.64 5.10
N CYS A 136 -0.11 -10.45 4.55
CA CYS A 136 0.03 -10.63 3.11
C CYS A 136 -1.12 -11.50 2.58
N LYS A 137 -2.09 -10.88 1.91
CA LYS A 137 -3.32 -11.56 1.44
C LYS A 137 -3.27 -12.03 0.00
N TYR A 138 -2.64 -11.25 -0.87
CA TYR A 138 -2.69 -11.47 -2.31
C TYR A 138 -1.28 -11.44 -2.93
N PRO A 139 -1.03 -12.20 -4.00
CA PRO A 139 0.17 -12.05 -4.81
C PRO A 139 0.13 -10.73 -5.59
N THR A 140 1.30 -10.11 -5.79
CA THR A 140 1.41 -8.93 -6.64
C THR A 140 1.46 -9.28 -8.13
N VAL A 141 1.10 -8.32 -8.98
CA VAL A 141 1.19 -8.41 -10.44
C VAL A 141 2.55 -7.85 -10.88
N GLY A 142 3.24 -8.56 -11.79
CA GLY A 142 4.49 -8.09 -12.37
C GLY A 142 5.64 -7.99 -11.37
N GLY A 143 5.85 -9.05 -10.56
CA GLY A 143 6.92 -9.10 -9.56
C GLY A 143 8.26 -8.65 -10.14
N ASP A 144 8.98 -7.83 -9.38
CA ASP A 144 10.36 -7.47 -9.71
C ASP A 144 11.19 -8.77 -9.64
N SER A 145 11.72 -9.24 -10.78
CA SER A 145 12.54 -10.46 -10.87
C SER A 145 13.87 -10.37 -10.13
N ASP A 146 14.19 -9.19 -9.59
CA ASP A 146 15.38 -8.96 -8.81
C ASP A 146 15.22 -9.66 -7.46
N ASN A 147 15.88 -10.82 -7.36
CA ASN A 147 15.89 -11.71 -6.22
C ASN A 147 16.70 -11.05 -5.08
N ILE A 148 16.13 -10.00 -4.47
CA ILE A 148 16.85 -9.10 -3.57
C ILE A 148 17.32 -9.84 -2.33
N PHE A 149 16.63 -10.91 -1.93
CA PHE A 149 16.88 -11.64 -0.68
C PHE A 149 17.86 -12.80 -0.79
N CYS A 150 18.07 -13.38 -1.97
CA CYS A 150 19.01 -14.49 -2.13
C CYS A 150 20.49 -14.05 -2.19
N HIS A 151 20.73 -12.74 -2.30
CA HIS A 151 22.07 -12.16 -2.42
C HIS A 151 22.40 -11.11 -1.35
N THR A 152 21.57 -10.96 -0.31
CA THR A 152 21.85 -9.98 0.74
C THR A 152 23.06 -10.37 1.56
N ARG A 153 23.93 -9.40 1.81
CA ARG A 153 25.15 -9.56 2.63
C ARG A 153 24.82 -9.63 4.14
N SER A 154 23.60 -9.22 4.54
CA SER A 154 23.07 -9.25 5.91
C SER A 154 21.56 -9.54 5.92
N GLN A 155 21.09 -10.25 6.95
CA GLN A 155 19.67 -10.59 7.18
C GLN A 155 18.76 -9.34 7.36
N THR A 156 19.34 -8.15 7.52
CA THR A 156 18.65 -6.89 7.80
C THR A 156 18.50 -5.98 6.58
N GLN A 157 19.03 -6.35 5.42
CA GLN A 157 19.03 -5.47 4.25
C GLN A 157 17.62 -5.10 3.74
N TRP A 158 16.59 -5.89 4.07
CA TRP A 158 15.19 -5.47 3.79
C TRP A 158 14.83 -4.17 4.51
N ILE A 159 15.39 -3.90 5.70
CA ILE A 159 15.12 -2.70 6.50
C ILE A 159 15.57 -1.46 5.74
N TYR A 160 16.71 -1.53 5.04
CA TYR A 160 17.18 -0.46 4.16
C TYR A 160 16.13 -0.12 3.09
N TYR A 161 15.63 -1.11 2.36
CA TYR A 161 14.60 -0.87 1.32
C TYR A 161 13.24 -0.46 1.89
N ALA A 162 12.91 -0.93 3.10
CA ALA A 162 11.72 -0.53 3.83
C ALA A 162 11.80 0.92 4.30
N SER A 163 12.98 1.41 4.68
CA SER A 163 13.23 2.76 5.18
C SER A 163 12.78 3.88 4.22
N PHE A 164 12.63 3.57 2.92
CA PHE A 164 12.12 4.50 1.91
C PHE A 164 10.60 4.71 1.96
N SER A 165 9.85 3.92 2.74
CA SER A 165 8.46 4.22 3.03
C SER A 165 8.31 5.06 4.28
N PRO A 166 7.37 6.03 4.31
CA PRO A 166 7.23 6.92 5.45
C PRO A 166 6.90 6.19 6.76
N ILE A 167 6.13 5.09 6.70
CA ILE A 167 5.82 4.32 7.91
C ILE A 167 7.06 3.66 8.53
N TRP A 168 7.94 3.07 7.72
CA TRP A 168 9.15 2.42 8.19
C TRP A 168 10.19 3.45 8.58
N ASN A 169 10.30 4.55 7.84
CA ASN A 169 11.15 5.68 8.22
C ASN A 169 10.79 6.22 9.60
N MET A 170 9.49 6.44 9.87
CA MET A 170 8.98 6.88 11.17
C MET A 170 9.28 5.85 12.27
N ARG A 171 9.13 4.55 11.98
CA ARG A 171 9.50 3.48 12.93
C ARG A 171 10.99 3.56 13.25
N LEU A 172 11.85 3.62 12.25
CA LEU A 172 13.31 3.66 12.42
C LEU A 172 13.78 4.90 13.21
N GLN A 173 13.27 6.08 12.86
CA GLN A 173 13.60 7.33 13.56
C GLN A 173 13.23 7.28 15.05
N LYS A 174 12.12 6.61 15.40
CA LYS A 174 11.71 6.44 16.80
C LYS A 174 12.75 5.69 17.65
N TYR A 175 13.57 4.86 17.02
CA TYR A 175 14.64 4.08 17.65
C TYR A 175 16.04 4.64 17.35
N GLY A 176 16.13 5.90 16.89
CA GLY A 176 17.41 6.55 16.62
C GLY A 176 18.17 6.03 15.40
N ALA A 177 17.55 5.21 14.56
CA ALA A 177 18.22 4.58 13.43
C ALA A 177 18.47 5.56 12.27
N LYS A 178 19.62 5.46 11.62
CA LYS A 178 20.06 6.27 10.47
C LYS A 178 20.29 5.38 9.26
N VAL A 179 19.84 5.83 8.09
CA VAL A 179 20.01 5.07 6.84
C VAL A 179 21.40 5.37 6.25
N ASP A 180 22.20 4.33 6.01
CA ASP A 180 23.47 4.42 5.30
C ASP A 180 23.27 4.00 3.83
N HIS A 181 23.32 4.99 2.93
CA HIS A 181 23.14 4.76 1.49
C HIS A 181 24.37 4.15 0.79
N LEU A 182 25.57 4.30 1.36
CA LEU A 182 26.79 3.73 0.81
C LEU A 182 26.85 2.23 1.07
N LEU A 183 26.55 1.84 2.31
CA LEU A 183 26.52 0.42 2.72
C LEU A 183 25.18 -0.26 2.40
N LYS A 184 24.13 0.52 2.07
CA LYS A 184 22.75 0.05 1.90
C LYS A 184 22.23 -0.67 3.14
N ASP A 185 22.43 -0.04 4.29
CA ASP A 185 22.07 -0.59 5.59
C ASP A 185 21.41 0.49 6.48
N VAL A 186 20.99 0.08 7.68
CA VAL A 186 20.51 0.98 8.72
C VAL A 186 21.38 0.81 9.96
N VAL A 187 21.94 1.92 10.43
CA VAL A 187 22.80 1.97 11.61
C VAL A 187 22.00 2.49 12.80
N PHE A 188 22.06 1.76 13.91
CA PHE A 188 21.51 2.20 15.20
C PHE A 188 22.65 2.79 16.03
N ASP A 189 22.36 3.82 16.81
CA ASP A 189 23.37 4.44 17.69
C ASP A 189 23.72 3.54 18.90
N ASP A 190 22.89 2.53 19.19
CA ASP A 190 22.98 1.62 20.33
C ASP A 190 22.38 0.25 19.96
N ASP A 191 23.06 -0.84 20.32
CA ASP A 191 22.61 -2.21 20.05
C ASP A 191 21.31 -2.54 20.80
N ASP A 192 21.09 -1.97 22.00
CA ASP A 192 19.85 -2.15 22.75
C ASP A 192 18.64 -1.60 21.97
N GLN A 193 18.79 -0.48 21.24
CA GLN A 193 17.72 0.07 20.41
C GLN A 193 17.42 -0.81 19.20
N PHE A 194 18.45 -1.44 18.63
CA PHE A 194 18.28 -2.39 17.54
C PHE A 194 17.50 -3.62 18.00
N GLU A 195 17.84 -4.19 19.16
CA GLU A 195 17.11 -5.34 19.72
C GLU A 195 15.64 -5.01 19.97
N VAL A 196 15.33 -3.90 20.64
CA VAL A 196 13.94 -3.49 20.90
C VAL A 196 13.18 -3.16 19.60
N PHE A 197 13.86 -2.69 18.56
CA PHE A 197 13.26 -2.53 17.23
C PHE A 197 12.91 -3.88 16.62
N MET A 198 13.83 -4.84 16.65
CA MET A 198 13.64 -6.18 16.08
C MET A 198 12.58 -7.00 16.82
N GLU A 199 12.45 -6.84 18.14
CA GLU A 199 11.36 -7.46 18.91
C GLU A 199 9.96 -7.05 18.41
N LYS A 200 9.83 -5.84 17.84
CA LYS A 200 8.54 -5.30 17.36
C LYS A 200 8.36 -5.41 15.85
N PHE A 201 9.45 -5.36 15.10
CA PHE A 201 9.42 -5.22 13.65
C PHE A 201 10.31 -6.22 12.90
N GLY A 202 10.93 -7.18 13.59
CA GLY A 202 11.70 -8.28 12.99
C GLY A 202 10.79 -9.22 12.21
N PHE A 203 10.49 -8.86 10.97
CA PHE A 203 9.54 -9.59 10.13
C PHE A 203 10.16 -10.82 9.45
N GLU A 204 11.50 -10.93 9.43
CA GLU A 204 12.25 -12.09 8.93
C GLU A 204 11.74 -12.57 7.55
N PRO A 205 11.78 -11.70 6.52
CA PRO A 205 11.18 -12.00 5.21
C PRO A 205 11.78 -13.24 4.54
N ASP A 206 13.06 -13.53 4.77
CA ASP A 206 13.81 -14.69 4.28
C ASP A 206 13.45 -16.00 4.99
N GLU A 207 12.93 -15.95 6.22
CA GLU A 207 12.45 -17.12 6.96
C GLU A 207 10.96 -17.44 6.72
N GLN A 208 10.26 -16.60 5.93
CA GLN A 208 8.84 -16.82 5.63
C GLN A 208 8.63 -18.04 4.72
N PRO A 209 7.43 -18.67 4.72
CA PRO A 209 7.09 -19.65 3.72
C PRO A 209 7.26 -19.10 2.30
N LEU A 210 7.70 -19.94 1.35
CA LEU A 210 7.95 -19.52 -0.03
C LEU A 210 6.76 -18.76 -0.63
N SER A 211 5.51 -19.17 -0.37
CA SER A 211 4.33 -18.44 -0.84
C SER A 211 4.29 -16.98 -0.40
N ILE A 212 4.67 -16.68 0.84
CA ILE A 212 4.73 -15.33 1.38
C ILE A 212 5.91 -14.57 0.79
N GLN A 213 7.07 -15.21 0.68
CA GLN A 213 8.24 -14.62 0.00
C GLN A 213 7.88 -14.19 -1.44
N LYS A 214 7.15 -15.05 -2.18
CA LYS A 214 6.66 -14.71 -3.53
C LYS A 214 5.71 -13.52 -3.52
N TYR A 215 4.88 -13.37 -2.48
CA TYR A 215 3.92 -12.28 -2.38
C TYR A 215 4.60 -10.94 -2.16
N CYS A 216 5.43 -10.82 -1.12
CA CYS A 216 6.04 -9.55 -0.77
C CYS A 216 7.30 -9.22 -1.61
N LEU A 217 8.03 -10.24 -2.06
CA LEU A 217 9.37 -10.08 -2.64
C LEU A 217 9.44 -10.38 -4.13
N GLY A 218 8.34 -10.77 -4.78
CA GLY A 218 8.29 -10.97 -6.24
C GLY A 218 9.13 -12.13 -6.77
N ILE A 219 9.59 -13.04 -5.91
CA ILE A 219 10.36 -14.23 -6.31
C ILE A 219 9.49 -15.09 -7.23
N LEU A 220 9.88 -15.26 -8.49
CA LEU A 220 9.35 -16.30 -9.39
C LEU A 220 10.39 -17.40 -9.57
#